data_AF-A0A925W3F8-F1
#
_entry.id   AF-A0A925W3F8-F1
#
_cell.length_a   1.000
_cell.length_b   1.000
_cell.length_c   1.000
_cell.angle_alpha   90.00
_cell.angle_beta   90.00
_cell.angle_gamma   90.00
#
_symmetry.space_group_name_H-M   'P 1'
#
loop_
_entity.id
_entity.type
_entity.pdbx_description
1 polymer ?
#
loop_
_entity_poly.entity_id
_entity_poly.type
_entity_poly.pdbx_seq_one_letter_code
_entity_poly.pdbx_strand_id
1 'polypeptide(L)'
;MNPAPIDCESAMKDLWDYLDDELPPHRTEQIRVHLETCVGCDAHMQFCRSFLTQIDLPVVSATHLAQLRDKVHATLQREGIVLSR
;
A
#
# COMPACT_ATOMS: atom_id res chain seq x y z
N MET A 1 6.73 -0.13 -27.52
CA MET A 1 8.08 0.47 -27.52
C MET A 1 8.78 -0.03 -26.27
N ASN A 2 9.96 -0.64 -26.39
CA ASN A 2 10.77 -1.04 -25.23
C ASN A 2 11.45 0.24 -24.70
N PRO A 3 11.26 0.66 -23.44
CA PRO A 3 11.77 1.94 -23.01
C PRO A 3 13.29 1.91 -22.85
N ALA A 4 13.93 3.08 -22.85
CA ALA A 4 15.39 3.16 -22.72
C ALA A 4 15.84 2.56 -21.37
N PRO A 5 16.92 1.75 -21.33
CA PRO A 5 17.41 1.16 -20.09
C PRO A 5 17.85 2.25 -19.10
N ILE A 6 17.62 2.03 -17.82
CA ILE A 6 18.01 2.92 -16.71
C ILE A 6 19.01 2.20 -15.79
N ASP A 7 19.85 2.97 -15.10
CA ASP A 7 20.78 2.45 -14.10
C ASP A 7 20.13 2.28 -12.73
N CYS A 8 20.84 1.60 -11.82
CA CYS A 8 20.35 1.33 -10.47
C CYS A 8 20.10 2.63 -9.69
N GLU A 9 20.94 3.65 -9.85
CA GLU A 9 20.77 4.93 -9.15
C GLU A 9 19.47 5.61 -9.54
N SER A 10 19.17 5.66 -10.84
CA SER A 10 17.93 6.21 -11.38
C SER A 10 16.72 5.41 -10.93
N ALA A 11 16.81 4.07 -10.93
CA ALA A 11 15.73 3.20 -10.47
C ALA A 11 15.43 3.40 -8.98
N MET A 12 16.46 3.59 -8.14
CA MET A 12 16.29 3.79 -6.70
C MET A 12 15.77 5.18 -6.34
N LYS A 13 16.15 6.23 -7.10
CA LYS A 13 15.61 7.59 -6.90
C LYS A 13 14.10 7.63 -7.08
N ASP A 14 13.59 6.91 -8.07
CA ASP A 14 12.18 6.92 -8.44
C ASP A 14 11.39 5.74 -7.84
N LEU A 15 12.02 4.93 -6.98
CA LEU A 15 11.40 3.71 -6.46
C LEU A 15 10.15 3.99 -5.61
N TRP A 16 10.13 5.08 -4.86
CA TRP A 16 8.97 5.44 -4.04
C TRP A 16 7.79 5.90 -4.90
N ASP A 17 8.02 6.83 -5.82
CA ASP A 17 7.01 7.26 -6.80
C ASP A 17 6.50 6.08 -7.65
N TYR A 18 7.35 5.08 -7.93
CA TYR A 18 6.96 3.83 -8.57
C TYR A 18 6.05 2.96 -7.67
N LEU A 19 6.33 2.88 -6.36
CA LEU A 19 5.52 2.13 -5.40
C LEU A 19 4.14 2.78 -5.18
N ASP A 20 4.06 4.10 -5.29
CA ASP A 20 2.85 4.91 -5.08
C ASP A 20 2.03 5.13 -6.37
N ASP A 21 2.45 4.53 -7.50
CA ASP A 21 1.84 4.71 -8.84
C ASP A 21 1.82 6.18 -9.33
N GLU A 22 2.78 7.01 -8.90
CA GLU A 22 2.87 8.45 -9.23
C GLU A 22 3.77 8.75 -10.44
N LEU A 23 4.36 7.74 -11.06
CA LEU A 23 5.23 7.91 -12.23
C LEU A 23 4.46 7.94 -13.56
N PRO A 24 4.94 8.71 -14.55
CA PRO A 24 4.43 8.63 -15.92
C PRO A 24 4.60 7.22 -16.50
N PRO A 25 3.68 6.73 -17.37
CA PRO A 25 3.69 5.34 -17.85
C PRO A 25 5.01 4.87 -18.47
N HIS A 26 5.69 5.76 -19.21
CA HIS A 26 7.01 5.45 -19.77
C HIS A 26 8.05 5.16 -18.68
N ARG A 27 8.02 5.92 -17.58
CA ARG A 27 8.97 5.77 -16.48
C ARG A 27 8.67 4.55 -15.61
N THR A 28 7.39 4.28 -15.37
CA THR A 28 6.94 3.04 -14.74
C THR A 28 7.46 1.81 -15.47
N GLU A 29 7.36 1.79 -16.81
CA GLU A 29 7.85 0.68 -17.61
C GLU A 29 9.39 0.54 -17.55
N GLN A 30 10.15 1.64 -17.53
CA GLN A 30 11.61 1.61 -17.36
C GLN A 30 12.02 0.94 -16.05
N ILE A 31 11.36 1.33 -14.96
CA ILE A 31 11.65 0.78 -13.62
C ILE A 31 11.21 -0.69 -13.56
N ARG A 32 10.03 -1.04 -14.09
CA ARG A 32 9.57 -2.43 -14.17
C ARG A 32 10.59 -3.33 -14.87
N VAL A 33 11.07 -2.94 -16.05
CA VAL A 33 12.09 -3.69 -16.81
C VAL A 33 13.41 -3.80 -16.03
N HIS A 34 13.81 -2.73 -15.32
CA HIS A 34 15.02 -2.76 -14.49
C HIS A 34 14.88 -3.72 -13.31
N LEU A 35 13.75 -3.69 -12.60
CA LEU A 35 13.48 -4.59 -11.46
C LEU A 35 13.44 -6.06 -11.90
N GLU A 36 12.94 -6.36 -13.10
CA GLU A 36 12.93 -7.73 -13.65
C GLU A 36 14.32 -8.28 -13.97
N THR A 37 15.32 -7.41 -14.13
CA THR A 37 16.67 -7.80 -14.59
C THR A 37 17.76 -7.59 -13.53
N CYS A 38 17.52 -6.76 -12.51
CA CYS A 38 18.48 -6.43 -11.47
C CYS A 38 18.03 -6.96 -10.10
N VAL A 39 18.62 -8.08 -9.68
CA VAL A 39 18.34 -8.75 -8.39
C VAL A 39 18.51 -7.82 -7.18
N GLY A 40 19.50 -6.91 -7.22
CA GLY A 40 19.73 -5.96 -6.11
C GLY A 40 18.61 -4.93 -5.95
N CYS A 41 18.11 -4.40 -7.06
CA CYS A 41 17.02 -3.42 -7.05
C CYS A 41 15.68 -4.09 -6.74
N ASP A 42 15.45 -5.31 -7.24
CA ASP A 42 14.27 -6.11 -6.89
C ASP A 42 14.21 -6.44 -5.39
N ALA A 43 15.32 -6.89 -4.80
CA ALA A 43 15.39 -7.14 -3.36
C ALA A 43 15.10 -5.88 -2.51
N HIS A 44 15.58 -4.71 -2.95
CA HIS A 44 15.26 -3.43 -2.30
C HIS A 44 13.76 -3.10 -2.43
N MET A 45 13.17 -3.29 -3.61
CA MET A 45 11.73 -3.06 -3.82
C MET A 45 10.88 -3.98 -2.93
N GLN A 46 11.24 -5.26 -2.81
CA GLN A 46 10.57 -6.21 -1.92
C GLN A 46 10.68 -5.79 -0.44
N PHE A 47 11.85 -5.27 -0.02
CA PHE A 47 12.01 -4.70 1.31
C PHE A 47 11.05 -3.52 1.53
N CYS A 48 11.01 -2.55 0.61
CA CYS A 48 10.11 -1.40 0.71
C CYS A 48 8.63 -1.81 0.77
N ARG A 49 8.20 -2.76 -0.07
CA ARG A 49 6.82 -3.31 -0.01
C ARG A 49 6.51 -3.96 1.34
N SER A 50 7.45 -4.76 1.85
CA SER A 50 7.30 -5.41 3.16
C SER A 50 7.20 -4.37 4.26
N PHE A 51 8.05 -3.34 4.23
CA PHE A 51 8.05 -2.23 5.18
C PHE A 51 6.73 -1.45 5.14
N LEU A 52 6.25 -1.08 3.95
CA LEU A 52 4.95 -0.42 3.78
C LEU A 52 3.81 -1.27 4.34
N THR A 53 3.83 -2.59 4.12
CA THR A 53 2.82 -3.51 4.68
C THR A 53 2.83 -3.54 6.22
N GLN A 54 3.99 -3.31 6.84
CA GLN A 54 4.10 -3.23 8.31
C GLN A 54 3.63 -1.87 8.86
N ILE A 55 3.72 -0.79 8.09
CA ILE A 55 3.28 0.55 8.50
C ILE A 55 1.82 0.78 8.18
N ASP A 56 1.33 0.22 7.08
CA ASP A 56 -0.08 0.18 6.67
C ASP A 56 -0.88 -0.83 7.49
N LEU A 57 -0.54 -0.97 8.78
CA LEU A 57 -1.47 -1.50 9.77
C LEU A 57 -2.72 -0.63 9.66
N PRO A 58 -3.91 -1.23 9.43
CA PRO A 58 -5.11 -0.44 9.20
C PRO A 58 -5.34 0.42 10.44
N VAL A 59 -5.12 1.72 10.29
CA VAL A 59 -5.71 2.70 11.19
C VAL A 59 -7.20 2.50 10.98
N VAL A 60 -7.84 1.75 11.88
CA VAL A 60 -9.27 1.50 11.77
C VAL A 60 -9.92 2.86 11.72
N SER A 61 -10.47 3.21 10.56
CA SER A 61 -10.95 4.57 10.35
C SER A 61 -12.03 4.85 11.40
N ALA A 62 -12.05 6.06 11.94
CA ALA A 62 -13.04 6.45 12.95
C ALA A 62 -14.47 6.15 12.46
N THR A 63 -14.69 6.25 11.14
CA THR A 63 -15.93 5.87 10.45
C THR A 63 -16.21 4.37 10.52
N HIS A 64 -15.23 3.50 10.24
CA HIS A 64 -15.39 2.05 10.32
C HIS A 64 -15.67 1.59 11.76
N LEU A 65 -14.99 2.19 12.75
CA LEU A 65 -15.27 1.94 14.17
C LEU A 65 -16.68 2.40 14.58
N ALA A 66 -17.13 3.55 14.09
CA ALA A 66 -18.49 4.03 14.35
C ALA A 66 -19.55 3.07 13.77
N GLN A 67 -19.36 2.61 12.53
CA GLN A 67 -20.27 1.66 11.89
C GLN A 67 -20.33 0.32 12.62
N LEU A 68 -19.18 -0.18 13.08
CA LEU A 68 -19.13 -1.40 13.89
C LEU A 68 -19.85 -1.23 15.22
N ARG A 69 -19.60 -0.11 15.92
CA ARG A 69 -20.31 0.24 17.16
C ARG A 69 -21.83 0.27 16.94
N ASP A 70 -22.29 0.97 15.92
CA ASP A 70 -23.72 1.10 15.64
C ASP A 70 -24.36 -0.26 15.35
N LYS A 71 -23.66 -1.14 14.62
CA LYS A 71 -24.10 -2.52 14.35
C LYS A 71 -24.17 -3.38 15.61
N VAL A 72 -23.19 -3.25 16.51
CA VAL A 72 -23.18 -3.94 17.81
C VAL A 72 -24.34 -3.45 18.69
N HIS A 73 -24.53 -2.13 18.80
CA HIS A 73 -25.66 -1.54 19.55
C HIS A 73 -27.01 -2.00 19.01
N ALA A 74 -27.22 -1.96 17.69
CA ALA A 74 -28.46 -2.42 17.06
C ALA A 74 -28.72 -3.92 17.31
N THR A 75 -27.66 -4.73 17.40
CA THR A 75 -27.78 -6.16 17.70
C THR A 75 -28.15 -6.39 19.17
N LEU A 76 -27.48 -5.71 20.09
CA LEU A 76 -27.78 -5.82 21.52
C LEU A 76 -29.20 -5.35 21.85
N GLN A 77 -29.67 -4.28 21.20
CA GLN A 77 -31.06 -3.82 21.32
C GLN A 77 -32.07 -4.87 20.83
N ARG A 78 -31.79 -5.57 19.72
CA ARG A 78 -32.64 -6.68 19.25
C ARG A 78 -32.71 -7.82 20.26
N GLU A 79 -31.62 -8.11 20.95
CA GLU A 79 -31.55 -9.14 21.98
C GLU A 79 -32.06 -8.65 23.36
N GLY A 80 -32.60 -7.43 23.45
CA GLY A 80 -33.13 -6.87 24.70
C GLY A 80 -32.07 -6.45 25.73
N ILE A 81 -30.81 -6.40 25.33
CA ILE A 81 -29.68 -5.99 26.17
C ILE A 81 -29.50 -4.47 26.03
N VAL A 82 -29.79 -3.74 27.12
CA VAL A 82 -29.64 -2.28 27.16
C VAL A 82 -28.23 -1.93 27.64
N LEU A 83 -27.43 -1.33 26.75
CA LEU A 83 -26.17 -0.71 27.12
C LEU A 83 -26.46 0.66 27.74
N SER A 84 -26.20 0.79 29.04
CA SER A 84 -26.23 2.07 29.77
C SER A 84 -25.12 3.00 29.27
N ARG A 85 -25.47 4.29 29.16
CA ARG A 85 -24.68 5.39 28.57
C ARG A 85 -23.33 5.62 29.23
#